data_AF-A0A090T3M4-F1
#
_entry.id   AF-A0A090T3M4-F1
#
_cell.length_a   1.000
_cell.length_b   1.000
_cell.length_c   1.000
_cell.angle_alpha   90.00
_cell.angle_beta   90.00
_cell.angle_gamma   90.00
#
_symmetry.space_group_name_H-M   'P 1'
#
loop_
_entity.id
_entity.type
_entity.pdbx_description
1 polymer ?
#
loop_
_entity_poly.entity_id
_entity_poly.type
_entity_poly.pdbx_seq_one_letter_code
_entity_poly.pdbx_strand_id
1 'polypeptide(L)'
;MGGSGDYLDVADTVIQMHDYQAIDVTEKAREVIKLHPTERQNEYEKSIELIPPRHVDCTHLQKLLIDGKYRVSGKGGSNLRFGKEHIDVQALEQLESNSELNAIGWTLFQFAQSPGWSMHPPKDIATLLEGNWSATMPNSGDLAKPRVVDVLATLNRLRAGKMRQPR
;
A
#
# COMPACT_ATOMS: atom_id res chain seq x y z
N MET A 1 -10.52 19.01 -1.87
CA MET A 1 -11.90 19.06 -2.41
C MET A 1 -12.12 20.43 -3.01
N GLY A 2 -12.94 20.54 -4.07
CA GLY A 2 -13.21 21.82 -4.72
C GLY A 2 -14.41 21.84 -5.67
N GLY A 3 -15.02 20.67 -5.94
CA GLY A 3 -16.18 20.54 -6.83
C GLY A 3 -17.48 20.06 -6.16
N SER A 4 -17.44 19.48 -4.96
CA SER A 4 -18.63 19.07 -4.18
C SER A 4 -18.49 19.52 -2.72
N GLY A 5 -19.63 19.93 -2.14
CA GLY A 5 -19.77 20.32 -0.73
C GLY A 5 -20.28 19.22 0.20
N ASP A 6 -20.55 18.02 -0.32
CA ASP A 6 -21.26 16.96 0.43
C ASP A 6 -20.45 16.42 1.63
N TYR A 7 -19.15 16.66 1.64
CA TYR A 7 -18.23 16.25 2.70
C TYR A 7 -18.14 17.27 3.84
N LEU A 8 -18.65 18.49 3.65
CA LEU A 8 -18.55 19.53 4.68
C LEU A 8 -19.30 19.12 5.96
N ASP A 9 -20.40 18.38 5.83
CA ASP A 9 -21.28 17.94 6.92
C ASP A 9 -20.61 16.94 7.87
N VAL A 10 -19.72 16.11 7.35
CA VAL A 10 -19.00 15.07 8.11
C VAL A 10 -17.56 15.45 8.44
N ALA A 11 -17.08 16.60 7.96
CA ALA A 11 -15.71 17.03 8.17
C ALA A 11 -15.52 17.65 9.56
N ASP A 12 -14.53 17.16 10.31
CA ASP A 12 -14.12 17.77 11.57
C ASP A 12 -13.46 19.15 11.37
N THR A 13 -12.75 19.32 10.25
CA THR A 13 -11.98 20.53 9.92
C THR A 13 -12.00 20.79 8.42
N VAL A 14 -12.15 22.06 8.02
CA VAL A 14 -12.14 22.49 6.62
C VAL A 14 -11.05 23.54 6.42
N ILE A 15 -10.02 23.19 5.67
CA ILE A 15 -8.90 24.08 5.32
C ILE A 15 -9.11 24.59 3.89
N GLN A 16 -9.23 25.91 3.74
CA GLN A 16 -9.20 26.57 2.45
C GLN A 16 -7.76 26.99 2.13
N MET A 17 -7.31 26.71 0.91
CA MET A 17 -6.10 27.31 0.36
C MET A 17 -6.49 28.55 -0.45
N HIS A 18 -6.00 29.72 -0.05
CA HIS A 18 -6.17 30.96 -0.80
C HIS A 18 -4.82 31.67 -0.90
N ASP A 19 -4.41 32.03 -2.11
CA ASP A 19 -3.08 32.60 -2.38
C ASP A 19 -1.92 31.79 -1.75
N TYR A 20 -2.03 30.46 -1.83
CA TYR A 20 -1.09 29.50 -1.23
C TYR A 20 -0.99 29.56 0.31
N GLN A 21 -1.95 30.18 0.98
CA GLN A 21 -2.05 30.25 2.44
C GLN A 21 -3.18 29.37 2.94
N ALA A 22 -2.93 28.64 4.01
CA ALA A 22 -3.93 27.81 4.68
C ALA A 22 -4.78 28.68 5.61
N ILE A 23 -6.09 28.59 5.44
CA ILE A 23 -7.08 29.31 6.26
C ILE A 23 -8.05 28.27 6.80
N ASP A 24 -8.22 28.24 8.12
CA ASP A 24 -9.28 27.45 8.75
C ASP A 24 -10.64 28.12 8.50
N VAL A 25 -11.51 27.44 7.77
CA VAL A 25 -12.86 27.89 7.43
C VAL A 25 -13.93 26.95 7.98
N THR A 26 -13.60 26.17 9.01
CA THR A 26 -14.50 25.16 9.60
C THR A 26 -15.83 25.77 10.06
N GLU A 27 -15.82 26.91 10.75
CA GLU A 27 -17.06 27.57 11.19
C GLU A 27 -17.90 28.08 10.01
N LYS A 28 -17.26 28.63 8.98
CA LYS A 28 -17.97 29.07 7.76
C LYS A 28 -18.60 27.89 7.02
N ALA A 29 -17.90 26.76 6.95
CA ALA A 29 -18.44 25.53 6.37
C ALA A 29 -19.69 25.06 7.15
N ARG A 30 -19.64 25.10 8.49
CA ARG A 30 -20.79 24.80 9.36
C ARG A 30 -21.97 25.73 9.11
N GLU A 31 -21.73 27.03 8.89
CA GLU A 31 -22.78 27.98 8.51
C GLU A 31 -23.42 27.63 7.16
N VAL A 32 -22.63 27.25 6.16
CA VAL A 32 -23.14 26.84 4.83
C VAL A 32 -24.05 25.63 4.96
N ILE A 33 -23.68 24.61 5.73
CA ILE A 33 -24.50 23.40 5.92
C ILE A 33 -25.81 23.73 6.65
N LYS A 34 -25.81 24.68 7.60
CA LYS A 34 -27.05 25.12 8.26
C LYS A 34 -28.02 25.77 7.28
N LEU A 35 -27.52 26.52 6.31
CA LEU A 35 -28.33 27.18 5.28
C LEU A 35 -28.75 26.22 4.16
N HIS A 36 -27.88 25.27 3.85
CA HIS A 36 -28.04 24.27 2.79
C HIS A 36 -27.68 22.88 3.34
N PRO A 37 -28.59 22.24 4.10
CA PRO A 37 -28.34 20.92 4.66
C PRO A 37 -28.08 19.90 3.57
N THR A 38 -27.23 18.90 3.86
CA THR A 38 -27.03 17.81 2.90
C THR A 38 -28.28 16.95 2.84
N GLU A 39 -28.67 16.54 1.64
CA GLU A 39 -29.75 15.56 1.44
C GLU A 39 -29.21 14.12 1.48
N ARG A 40 -27.98 13.94 1.99
CA ARG A 40 -27.29 12.66 1.96
C ARG A 40 -28.02 11.68 2.88
N GLN A 41 -28.53 10.62 2.28
CA GLN A 41 -29.07 9.50 3.04
C GLN A 41 -27.95 8.53 3.39
N ASN A 42 -28.11 7.89 4.53
CA ASN A 42 -27.15 6.95 5.00
C ASN A 42 -27.31 5.61 4.28
N GLU A 43 -26.36 5.27 3.42
CA GLU A 43 -26.41 4.09 2.56
C GLU A 43 -25.87 2.81 3.21
N TYR A 44 -25.37 2.86 4.46
CA TYR A 44 -24.86 1.62 5.08
C TYR A 44 -26.01 0.72 5.54
N GLU A 45 -25.93 -0.56 5.18
CA GLU A 45 -26.82 -1.59 5.73
C GLU A 45 -26.32 -2.12 7.07
N LYS A 46 -25.00 -2.07 7.30
CA LYS A 46 -24.30 -2.60 8.48
C LYS A 46 -23.11 -1.74 8.84
N SER A 47 -22.69 -1.78 10.11
CA SER A 47 -21.44 -1.18 10.57
C SER A 47 -20.24 -1.75 9.81
N ILE A 48 -19.19 -0.93 9.66
CA ILE A 48 -17.92 -1.39 9.09
C ILE A 48 -17.32 -2.46 10.02
N GLU A 49 -17.18 -3.68 9.52
CA GLU A 49 -16.58 -4.79 10.23
C GLU A 49 -15.09 -4.94 9.89
N LEU A 50 -14.29 -5.36 10.87
CA LEU A 50 -12.89 -5.68 10.64
C LEU A 50 -12.78 -7.03 9.93
N ILE A 51 -12.24 -7.00 8.71
CA ILE A 51 -12.01 -8.19 7.91
C ILE A 51 -10.59 -8.72 8.20
N PRO A 52 -10.40 -10.01 8.50
CA PRO A 52 -9.08 -10.58 8.72
C PRO A 52 -8.18 -10.46 7.48
N PRO A 53 -6.85 -10.33 7.64
CA PRO A 53 -5.93 -10.26 6.50
C PRO A 53 -6.05 -11.49 5.59
N ARG A 54 -5.91 -11.27 4.28
CA ARG A 54 -5.78 -12.38 3.31
C ARG A 54 -4.51 -13.17 3.58
N HIS A 55 -4.59 -14.48 3.45
CA HIS A 55 -3.42 -15.35 3.45
C HIS A 55 -2.73 -15.29 2.09
N VAL A 56 -1.40 -15.43 2.06
CA VAL A 56 -0.59 -15.42 0.83
C VAL A 56 0.16 -16.75 0.69
N ASP A 57 0.13 -17.34 -0.50
CA ASP A 57 0.85 -18.58 -0.82
C ASP A 57 2.32 -18.26 -1.15
N CYS A 58 3.20 -18.36 -0.15
CA CYS A 58 4.63 -18.07 -0.29
C CYS A 58 5.33 -19.09 -1.21
N THR A 59 4.91 -20.36 -1.18
CA THR A 59 5.41 -21.39 -2.10
C THR A 59 5.13 -21.03 -3.56
N HIS A 60 3.95 -20.46 -3.85
CA HIS A 60 3.65 -19.96 -5.19
C HIS A 60 4.51 -18.75 -5.59
N LEU A 61 4.79 -17.81 -4.68
CA LEU A 61 5.74 -16.73 -4.95
C LEU A 61 7.14 -17.27 -5.26
N GLN A 62 7.59 -18.30 -4.54
CA GLN A 62 8.87 -18.96 -4.80
C GLN A 62 8.91 -19.59 -6.19
N LYS A 63 7.81 -20.22 -6.63
CA LYS A 63 7.67 -20.76 -7.98
C LYS A 63 7.82 -19.67 -9.06
N LEU A 64 7.19 -18.51 -8.87
CA LEU A 64 7.33 -17.37 -9.80
C LEU A 64 8.79 -16.91 -9.93
N LEU A 65 9.53 -16.89 -8.82
CA LEU A 65 10.96 -16.59 -8.82
C LEU A 65 11.76 -17.64 -9.59
N ILE A 66 11.54 -18.94 -9.32
CA ILE A 66 12.22 -20.04 -10.01
C ILE A 66 11.99 -19.95 -11.52
N ASP A 67 10.73 -19.81 -11.94
CA ASP A 67 10.35 -19.71 -13.36
C ASP A 67 10.98 -18.49 -14.04
N GLY A 68 11.24 -17.43 -13.29
CA GLY A 68 11.89 -16.20 -13.72
C GLY A 68 13.37 -16.07 -13.45
N LYS A 69 14.06 -17.17 -13.10
CA LYS A 69 15.51 -17.21 -12.82
C LYS A 69 15.92 -16.26 -11.69
N TYR A 70 15.10 -16.18 -10.65
CA TYR A 70 15.31 -15.38 -9.43
C TYR A 70 15.56 -13.88 -9.67
N ARG A 71 15.08 -13.33 -10.79
CA ARG A 71 15.31 -11.93 -11.13
C ARG A 71 14.40 -11.01 -10.30
N VAL A 72 15.01 -10.10 -9.55
CA VAL A 72 14.33 -9.06 -8.78
C VAL A 72 15.00 -7.73 -9.10
N SER A 73 14.23 -6.73 -9.56
CA SER A 73 14.79 -5.40 -9.86
C SER A 73 13.70 -4.34 -10.01
N GLY A 74 13.84 -3.20 -9.34
CA GLY A 74 13.09 -1.99 -9.65
C GLY A 74 13.56 -1.40 -10.99
N LYS A 75 12.62 -0.83 -11.75
CA LYS A 75 12.89 -0.10 -12.99
C LYS A 75 12.19 1.24 -12.97
N GLY A 76 12.97 2.31 -12.93
CA GLY A 76 12.51 3.69 -13.16
C GLY A 76 11.44 4.17 -12.17
N GLY A 77 11.38 3.60 -10.96
CA GLY A 77 10.42 3.99 -9.91
C GLY A 77 8.97 3.56 -10.15
N SER A 78 8.62 3.04 -11.33
CA SER A 78 7.22 2.75 -11.70
C SER A 78 6.92 1.26 -11.90
N ASN A 79 7.94 0.39 -11.97
CA ASN A 79 7.74 -1.03 -12.21
C ASN A 79 8.74 -1.89 -11.44
N LEU A 80 8.25 -2.90 -10.74
CA LEU A 80 9.07 -3.92 -10.08
C LEU A 80 9.03 -5.22 -10.90
N ARG A 81 10.21 -5.70 -11.29
CA ARG A 81 10.35 -7.05 -11.83
C ARG A 81 10.45 -8.07 -10.69
N PHE A 82 9.61 -9.09 -10.72
CA PHE A 82 9.63 -10.24 -9.82
C PHE A 82 9.55 -11.55 -10.61
N GLY A 83 10.71 -12.16 -10.89
CA GLY A 83 10.85 -13.27 -11.83
C GLY A 83 10.55 -12.86 -13.27
N LYS A 84 9.49 -13.44 -13.84
CA LYS A 84 8.90 -13.05 -15.14
C LYS A 84 7.85 -11.95 -15.00
N GLU A 85 7.32 -11.76 -13.80
CA GLU A 85 6.24 -10.82 -13.55
C GLU A 85 6.77 -9.39 -13.51
N HIS A 86 5.93 -8.48 -13.99
CA HIS A 86 6.12 -7.05 -13.92
C HIS A 86 4.98 -6.44 -13.13
N ILE A 87 5.31 -5.84 -11.99
CA ILE A 87 4.36 -5.25 -11.07
C ILE A 87 4.41 -3.73 -11.29
N ASP A 88 3.36 -3.21 -11.91
CA ASP A 88 3.15 -1.77 -12.04
C ASP A 88 2.91 -1.16 -10.66
N VAL A 89 3.72 -0.17 -10.29
CA VAL A 89 3.62 0.59 -9.04
C VAL A 89 3.46 2.09 -9.29
N GLN A 90 3.10 2.51 -10.51
CA GLN A 90 2.96 3.93 -10.86
C GLN A 90 1.92 4.66 -9.98
N ALA A 91 0.90 3.95 -9.51
CA ALA A 91 -0.11 4.49 -8.59
C ALA A 91 0.39 4.63 -7.12
N LEU A 92 1.61 4.22 -6.81
CA LEU A 92 2.25 4.37 -5.50
C LEU A 92 3.15 5.61 -5.51
N GLU A 93 2.55 6.78 -5.73
CA GLU A 93 3.26 8.07 -5.86
C GLU A 93 4.09 8.49 -4.63
N GLN A 94 3.86 7.85 -3.48
CA GLN A 94 4.62 8.08 -2.25
C GLN A 94 5.98 7.38 -2.24
N LEU A 95 6.28 6.52 -3.22
CA LEU A 95 7.61 5.97 -3.43
C LEU A 95 8.52 7.07 -3.99
N GLU A 96 9.63 7.30 -3.32
CA GLU A 96 10.59 8.38 -3.59
C GLU A 96 11.77 7.94 -4.46
N SER A 97 12.15 6.66 -4.42
CA SER A 97 13.42 6.17 -4.95
C SER A 97 13.33 4.76 -5.55
N ASN A 98 14.19 4.48 -6.53
CA ASN A 98 14.35 3.10 -7.02
C ASN A 98 14.97 2.17 -5.96
N SER A 99 15.66 2.74 -4.97
CA SER A 99 16.31 1.97 -3.90
C SER A 99 15.32 1.33 -2.95
N GLU A 100 14.21 2.01 -2.64
CA GLU A 100 13.14 1.39 -1.88
C GLU A 100 12.39 0.35 -2.71
N LEU A 101 12.23 0.57 -4.02
CA LEU A 101 11.60 -0.39 -4.92
C LEU A 101 12.41 -1.68 -5.04
N ASN A 102 13.74 -1.57 -5.10
CA ASN A 102 14.64 -2.71 -5.01
C ASN A 102 14.48 -3.44 -3.67
N ALA A 103 14.44 -2.71 -2.56
CA ALA A 103 14.24 -3.30 -1.24
C ALA A 103 12.88 -3.99 -1.11
N ILE A 104 11.79 -3.43 -1.66
CA ILE A 104 10.48 -4.07 -1.73
C ILE A 104 10.60 -5.42 -2.46
N GLY A 105 11.28 -5.45 -3.60
CA GLY A 105 11.53 -6.69 -4.33
C GLY A 105 12.26 -7.74 -3.50
N TRP A 106 13.31 -7.34 -2.79
CA TRP A 106 14.07 -8.26 -1.93
C TRP A 106 13.30 -8.69 -0.68
N THR A 107 12.44 -7.84 -0.12
CA THR A 107 11.52 -8.23 0.94
C THR A 107 10.53 -9.28 0.45
N LEU A 108 9.94 -9.11 -0.75
CA LEU A 108 9.07 -10.13 -1.36
C LEU A 108 9.84 -11.41 -1.67
N PHE A 109 11.11 -11.31 -2.06
CA PHE A 109 11.98 -12.46 -2.27
C PHE A 109 12.18 -13.27 -0.98
N GLN A 110 12.45 -12.60 0.15
CA GLN A 110 12.58 -13.25 1.45
C GLN A 110 11.25 -13.82 1.94
N PHE A 111 10.16 -13.07 1.77
CA PHE A 111 8.82 -13.51 2.13
C PHE A 111 8.40 -14.77 1.35
N ALA A 112 8.85 -14.93 0.11
CA ALA A 112 8.65 -16.13 -0.69
C ALA A 112 9.43 -17.36 -0.18
N GLN A 113 10.41 -17.20 0.70
CA GLN A 113 11.13 -18.34 1.30
C GLN A 113 10.37 -18.99 2.47
N SER A 114 9.34 -18.32 2.98
CA SER A 114 8.49 -18.88 4.04
C SER A 114 7.73 -20.11 3.53
N PRO A 115 7.60 -21.17 4.35
CA PRO A 115 6.91 -22.39 3.93
C PRO A 115 5.39 -22.16 3.82
N GLY A 116 4.79 -22.60 2.72
CA GLY A 116 3.34 -22.68 2.59
C GLY A 116 2.64 -21.32 2.56
N TRP A 117 1.56 -21.20 3.34
CA TRP A 117 0.76 -19.99 3.41
C TRP A 117 1.17 -19.11 4.58
N SER A 118 1.49 -17.85 4.32
CA SER A 118 1.53 -16.81 5.35
C SER A 118 0.09 -16.46 5.74
N MET A 119 -0.21 -16.59 7.04
CA MET A 119 -1.54 -16.33 7.59
C MET A 119 -1.69 -14.86 8.04
N HIS A 120 -0.58 -14.14 8.21
CA HIS A 120 -0.61 -12.74 8.61
C HIS A 120 0.47 -11.91 7.88
N PRO A 121 0.38 -11.76 6.54
CA PRO A 121 1.41 -11.11 5.73
C PRO A 121 1.89 -9.74 6.24
N PRO A 122 1.02 -8.83 6.75
CA PRO A 122 1.49 -7.56 7.30
C PRO A 122 2.47 -7.71 8.46
N LYS A 123 2.27 -8.71 9.32
CA LYS A 123 3.13 -8.97 10.48
C LYS A 123 4.42 -9.63 10.02
N ASP A 124 4.32 -10.65 9.16
CA ASP A 124 5.49 -11.37 8.65
C ASP A 124 6.44 -10.43 7.90
N ILE A 125 5.89 -9.54 7.06
CA ILE A 125 6.67 -8.52 6.35
C ILE A 125 7.26 -7.48 7.31
N ALA A 126 6.50 -7.06 8.34
CA ALA A 126 7.03 -6.15 9.36
C ALA A 126 8.25 -6.77 10.06
N THR A 127 8.17 -8.05 10.44
CA THR A 127 9.26 -8.79 11.06
C THR A 127 10.49 -8.88 10.14
N LEU A 128 10.31 -9.08 8.83
CA LEU A 128 11.43 -9.06 7.87
C LEU A 128 12.12 -7.68 7.77
N LEU A 129 11.41 -6.62 8.10
CA LEU A 129 11.89 -5.23 8.05
C LEU A 129 12.32 -4.69 9.42
N GLU A 130 12.27 -5.48 10.48
CA GLU A 130 12.74 -5.09 11.82
C GLU A 130 14.27 -5.16 11.93
N GLY A 131 14.84 -4.34 12.82
CA GLY A 131 16.27 -4.35 13.10
C GLY A 131 17.16 -4.16 11.86
N ASN A 132 18.14 -5.04 11.71
CA ASN A 132 19.10 -5.05 10.59
C ASN A 132 18.51 -5.73 9.34
N TRP A 133 17.41 -5.17 8.85
CA TRP A 133 16.60 -5.66 7.72
C TRP A 133 17.40 -5.94 6.42
N SER A 134 18.49 -5.21 6.19
CA SER A 134 19.31 -5.35 4.99
C SER A 134 20.31 -6.51 5.07
N ALA A 135 20.56 -7.09 6.25
CA ALA A 135 21.56 -8.15 6.43
C ALA A 135 21.23 -9.44 5.66
N THR A 136 19.95 -9.67 5.39
CA THR A 136 19.43 -10.82 4.63
C THR A 136 19.16 -10.50 3.16
N MET A 137 19.53 -9.30 2.70
CA MET A 137 19.47 -8.87 1.31
C MET A 137 20.87 -8.89 0.68
N PRO A 138 20.99 -8.84 -0.66
CA PRO A 138 22.28 -8.67 -1.29
C PRO A 138 22.98 -7.41 -0.77
N ASN A 139 24.29 -7.50 -0.55
CA ASN A 139 25.10 -6.37 -0.12
C ASN A 139 25.25 -5.36 -1.27
N SER A 140 24.24 -4.52 -1.45
CA SER A 140 24.15 -3.51 -2.49
C SER A 140 23.93 -2.14 -1.87
N GLY A 141 24.58 -1.11 -2.44
CA GLY A 141 24.47 0.28 -1.98
C GLY A 141 23.18 0.96 -2.42
N ASP A 142 22.32 0.30 -3.18
CA ASP A 142 21.11 0.84 -3.78
C ASP A 142 19.82 0.33 -3.11
N LEU A 143 19.85 0.11 -1.78
CA LEU A 143 18.70 -0.31 -0.99
C LEU A 143 18.31 0.77 0.03
N ALA A 144 17.01 1.08 0.09
CA ALA A 144 16.43 1.96 1.11
C ALA A 144 15.27 1.23 1.80
N LYS A 145 15.16 1.35 3.13
CA LYS A 145 14.14 0.60 3.90
C LYS A 145 12.73 1.02 3.47
N PRO A 146 11.90 0.12 2.93
CA PRO A 146 10.55 0.47 2.52
C PRO A 146 9.58 0.44 3.70
N ARG A 147 8.42 1.09 3.56
CA ARG A 147 7.32 0.92 4.52
C ARG A 147 6.64 -0.43 4.27
N VAL A 148 6.14 -1.06 5.34
CA VAL A 148 5.39 -2.33 5.25
C VAL A 148 4.18 -2.18 4.30
N VAL A 149 3.50 -1.04 4.35
CA VAL A 149 2.35 -0.75 3.48
C VAL A 149 2.72 -0.74 2.01
N ASP A 150 3.92 -0.28 1.64
CA ASP A 150 4.36 -0.23 0.24
C ASP A 150 4.69 -1.61 -0.30
N VAL A 151 5.30 -2.47 0.54
CA VAL A 151 5.53 -3.88 0.20
C VAL A 151 4.19 -4.59 -0.04
N LEU A 152 3.22 -4.41 0.86
CA LEU A 152 1.88 -4.98 0.73
C LEU A 152 1.13 -4.41 -0.48
N ALA A 153 1.22 -3.11 -0.73
CA ALA A 153 0.57 -2.45 -1.86
C ALA A 153 1.14 -2.91 -3.21
N THR A 154 2.44 -3.20 -3.25
CA THR A 154 3.12 -3.81 -4.40
C THR A 154 2.68 -5.26 -4.58
N LEU A 155 2.65 -6.06 -3.50
CA LEU A 155 2.14 -7.43 -3.52
C LEU A 155 0.68 -7.50 -3.98
N ASN A 156 -0.17 -6.56 -3.55
CA ASN A 156 -1.56 -6.45 -3.97
C ASN A 156 -1.74 -6.16 -5.47
N ARG A 157 -0.70 -5.67 -6.15
CA ARG A 157 -0.68 -5.41 -7.59
C ARG A 157 -0.03 -6.55 -8.40
N LEU A 158 0.54 -7.56 -7.74
CA LEU A 158 1.07 -8.75 -8.42
C LEU A 158 -0.07 -9.60 -8.97
N ARG A 159 -0.27 -9.54 -10.29
CA ARG A 159 -1.37 -10.24 -11.00
C ARG A 159 -1.34 -11.76 -10.81
N ALA A 160 -0.16 -12.35 -10.76
CA ALA A 160 0.02 -13.79 -10.55
C ALA A 160 -0.02 -14.21 -9.07
N GLY A 161 -0.24 -13.28 -8.13
CA GLY A 161 -0.25 -13.57 -6.69
C GLY A 161 -1.42 -14.46 -6.29
N LYS A 162 -1.15 -15.49 -5.47
CA LYS A 162 -2.20 -16.34 -4.90
C LYS A 162 -2.52 -15.91 -3.47
N MET A 163 -3.74 -15.43 -3.29
CA MET A 163 -4.25 -14.98 -2.00
C MET A 163 -5.61 -15.60 -1.73
N ARG A 164 -5.93 -15.85 -0.46
CA ARG A 164 -7.26 -16.34 -0.06
C ARG A 164 -7.73 -15.62 1.19
N GLN A 165 -9.03 -15.39 1.27
CA GLN A 165 -9.67 -14.89 2.48
C GLN A 165 -9.85 -16.07 3.46
N PRO A 166 -9.39 -15.98 4.71
CA PRO A 166 -9.86 -16.90 5.75
C PRO A 166 -11.38 -16.84 5.83
N ARG A 167 -12.01 -18.02 5.89
CA ARG A 167 -13.44 -18.11 6.21
C ARG A 167 -13.67 -17.76 7.66
#